data_AF-A0A0G4GGS1-F1
#
_entry.id   AF-A0A0G4GGS1-F1
#
_cell.length_a   1.000
_cell.length_b   1.000
_cell.length_c   1.000
_cell.angle_alpha   90.00
_cell.angle_beta   90.00
_cell.angle_gamma   90.00
#
_symmetry.space_group_name_H-M   'P 1'
#
loop_
_entity.id
_entity.type
_entity.pdbx_description
1 polymer ?
#
loop_
_entity_poly.entity_id
_entity_poly.type
_entity_poly.pdbx_seq_one_letter_code
_entity_poly.pdbx_strand_id
1 'polypeptide(L)'
;MAAAASSSAAAADLPQPQVVASSHERYKKGTRVWMVTDGREKGKQEWVKAVVYRTEEETSGATAVSMREVAGREEFRVVVPHQAKTSPHRQQAPVEQPVDQDDGSTKVASHQPRLFQLPQEVERDILWPLLGNDLAVSLAHTRGTCRPGRDRVSADLLESLIHTQLTSKGLKDIITFQLASMDFLQRLLYALQNSGKWAAMVPIIRVAKHQGRGGGRQLPIELTSGDVEAVGSRAVYDGRCEALRQLSLIGRHLGRMALKRDDNGRERLGGHLLTLRPLQTPQSIWDTPGSILVHLPGYMDLRDRLRSDPDPNNPVCVRRGTVYASVRDSVLQKMRSGGSEVAVQHADQHSNARRYDLLESLATQPPPVWNCHTISTSCATNGTSRRIIVLHGDQQGHQFQAHLYIICRPPSIGRPREAEVYLYTTEPPVAGTMGTARFPQTVRVVWRVLGADRQRVFGHQLDGRPWASDKSVQTSPPPPPPTHEEGVMAVSTTDVGGE
;
A
#
# COMPACT_ATOMS: atom_id res chain seq x y z
N MET A 1 -44.39 -56.48 -41.78
CA MET A 1 -43.08 -56.62 -41.11
C MET A 1 -42.07 -55.79 -41.87
N ALA A 2 -41.33 -54.95 -41.13
CA ALA A 2 -40.18 -54.11 -41.51
C ALA A 2 -40.31 -53.19 -42.75
N ALA A 3 -40.57 -51.91 -42.47
CA ALA A 3 -40.39 -50.79 -43.39
C ALA A 3 -39.01 -50.14 -43.15
N ALA A 4 -38.28 -49.87 -44.22
CA ALA A 4 -37.00 -49.15 -44.21
C ALA A 4 -37.26 -47.64 -44.34
N ALA A 5 -36.68 -46.84 -43.44
CA ALA A 5 -36.68 -45.38 -43.52
C ALA A 5 -35.26 -44.89 -43.81
N SER A 6 -35.14 -44.15 -44.91
CA SER A 6 -33.92 -43.48 -45.37
C SER A 6 -33.80 -42.12 -44.68
N SER A 7 -32.64 -41.83 -44.06
CA SER A 7 -32.39 -40.56 -43.38
C SER A 7 -31.57 -39.64 -44.29
N SER A 8 -32.15 -38.50 -44.64
CA SER A 8 -31.50 -37.40 -45.37
C SER A 8 -31.04 -36.34 -44.37
N ALA A 9 -29.73 -36.11 -44.29
CA ALA A 9 -29.14 -35.07 -43.44
C ALA A 9 -29.28 -33.70 -44.11
N ALA A 10 -29.98 -32.78 -43.45
CA ALA A 10 -30.00 -31.35 -43.79
C ALA A 10 -28.85 -30.65 -43.05
N ALA A 11 -27.95 -30.01 -43.80
CA ALA A 11 -26.92 -29.13 -43.27
C ALA A 11 -27.58 -27.85 -42.73
N ALA A 12 -27.33 -27.53 -41.46
CA ALA A 12 -27.76 -26.28 -40.84
C ALA A 12 -26.73 -25.17 -41.14
N ASP A 13 -27.23 -24.05 -41.68
CA ASP A 13 -26.49 -22.82 -41.93
C ASP A 13 -25.82 -22.27 -40.66
N LEU A 14 -24.53 -21.96 -40.76
CA LEU A 14 -23.78 -21.22 -39.75
C LEU A 14 -24.17 -19.72 -39.82
N PRO A 15 -24.37 -19.04 -38.67
CA PRO A 15 -24.66 -17.61 -38.66
C PRO A 15 -23.45 -16.81 -39.17
N GLN A 16 -23.71 -15.92 -40.13
CA GLN A 16 -22.71 -15.00 -40.68
C GLN A 16 -22.09 -14.12 -39.58
N PRO A 17 -20.77 -13.84 -39.64
CA PRO A 17 -20.11 -12.95 -38.69
C PRO A 17 -20.68 -11.52 -38.79
N GLN A 18 -21.08 -10.97 -37.64
CA GLN A 18 -21.54 -9.59 -37.54
C GLN A 18 -20.45 -8.63 -38.05
N VAL A 19 -20.80 -7.84 -39.06
CA VAL A 19 -19.98 -6.76 -39.61
C VAL A 19 -19.78 -5.72 -38.51
N VAL A 20 -18.57 -5.64 -37.96
CA VAL A 20 -18.17 -4.59 -37.02
C VAL A 20 -18.25 -3.25 -37.75
N ALA A 21 -18.96 -2.28 -37.17
CA ALA A 21 -19.08 -0.94 -37.74
C ALA A 21 -17.69 -0.37 -38.09
N SER A 22 -17.51 -0.01 -39.36
CA SER A 22 -16.29 0.60 -39.89
C SER A 22 -15.84 1.78 -39.01
N SER A 23 -14.54 1.91 -38.77
CA SER A 23 -13.94 3.04 -38.04
C SER A 23 -14.33 4.40 -38.61
N HIS A 24 -14.78 4.43 -39.87
CA HIS A 24 -15.28 5.60 -40.55
C HIS A 24 -16.51 6.23 -39.87
N GLU A 25 -17.29 5.44 -39.11
CA GLU A 25 -18.45 5.96 -38.37
C GLU A 25 -18.08 6.62 -37.04
N ARG A 26 -16.91 6.32 -36.48
CA ARG A 26 -16.52 6.74 -35.13
C ARG A 26 -16.12 8.22 -35.05
N TYR A 27 -15.59 8.79 -36.14
CA TYR A 27 -15.02 10.14 -36.18
C TYR A 27 -15.71 11.03 -37.21
N LYS A 28 -17.04 11.16 -37.14
CA LYS A 28 -17.80 12.09 -38.01
C LYS A 28 -17.39 13.55 -37.73
N LYS A 29 -17.44 14.39 -38.78
CA LYS A 29 -17.23 15.84 -38.64
C LYS A 29 -18.17 16.39 -37.56
N GLY A 30 -17.62 17.12 -36.59
CA GLY A 30 -18.35 17.62 -35.42
C GLY A 30 -18.18 16.78 -34.14
N THR A 31 -17.65 15.56 -34.23
CA THR A 31 -17.37 14.72 -33.04
C THR A 31 -16.36 15.41 -32.12
N ARG A 32 -16.70 15.46 -30.82
CA ARG A 32 -15.84 16.01 -29.78
C ARG A 32 -14.95 14.92 -29.19
N VAL A 33 -13.66 15.20 -29.10
CA VAL A 33 -12.67 14.27 -28.55
C VAL A 33 -11.80 14.96 -27.50
N TRP A 34 -11.28 14.16 -26.58
CA TRP A 34 -10.27 14.59 -25.62
C TRP A 34 -8.90 14.16 -26.09
N MET A 35 -7.95 15.08 -26.10
CA MET A 35 -6.58 14.80 -26.50
C MET A 35 -5.56 15.54 -25.66
N VAL A 36 -4.32 15.04 -25.68
CA VAL A 36 -3.17 15.60 -24.96
C VAL A 36 -2.35 16.41 -25.96
N THR A 37 -2.03 17.66 -25.63
CA THR A 37 -1.21 18.53 -26.47
C THR A 37 0.25 18.05 -26.49
N ASP A 38 0.79 17.75 -27.67
CA ASP A 38 2.16 17.23 -27.85
C ASP A 38 3.19 18.34 -28.07
N GLY A 39 2.77 19.52 -28.55
CA GLY A 39 3.61 20.70 -28.76
C GLY A 39 3.97 21.49 -27.49
N ARG A 40 3.41 21.14 -26.34
CA ARG A 40 3.71 21.83 -25.06
C ARG A 40 4.89 21.19 -24.34
N GLU A 41 5.66 22.00 -23.61
CA GLU A 41 6.75 21.51 -22.77
C GLU A 41 6.27 20.35 -21.87
N LYS A 42 7.09 19.30 -21.77
CA LYS A 42 6.79 18.10 -20.99
C LYS A 42 6.44 18.48 -19.55
N GLY A 43 5.24 18.11 -19.09
CA GLY A 43 4.70 18.51 -17.78
C GLY A 43 3.72 19.70 -17.81
N LYS A 44 3.57 20.39 -18.95
CA LYS A 44 2.53 21.39 -19.22
C LYS A 44 1.45 20.88 -20.20
N GLN A 45 1.45 19.57 -20.45
CA GLN A 45 0.45 18.92 -21.29
C GLN A 45 -0.91 18.95 -20.60
N GLU A 46 -1.94 19.37 -21.34
CA GLU A 46 -3.31 19.46 -20.83
C GLU A 46 -4.25 18.65 -21.73
N TRP A 47 -5.32 18.15 -21.13
CA TRP A 47 -6.42 17.56 -21.87
C TRP A 47 -7.27 18.68 -22.48
N VAL A 48 -7.31 18.76 -23.80
CA VAL A 48 -8.11 19.76 -24.53
C VAL A 48 -9.29 19.11 -25.24
N LYS A 49 -10.39 19.87 -25.35
CA LYS A 49 -11.53 19.49 -26.18
C LYS A 49 -11.24 19.90 -27.62
N ALA A 50 -11.21 18.93 -28.53
CA ALA A 50 -11.09 19.17 -29.95
C ALA A 50 -12.31 18.67 -30.70
N VAL A 51 -12.58 19.28 -31.86
CA VAL A 51 -13.64 18.88 -32.79
C VAL A 51 -13.01 18.36 -34.08
N VAL A 52 -13.45 17.19 -34.51
CA VAL A 52 -13.08 16.64 -35.82
C VAL A 52 -13.68 17.54 -36.91
N TYR A 53 -12.85 18.12 -37.76
CA TYR A 53 -13.31 19.00 -38.84
C TYR A 53 -13.13 18.41 -40.24
N ARG A 54 -12.23 17.42 -40.39
CA ARG A 54 -11.95 16.72 -41.65
C ARG A 54 -11.55 15.27 -41.37
N THR A 55 -12.02 14.36 -42.21
CA THR A 55 -11.56 12.96 -42.26
C THR A 55 -11.18 12.64 -43.69
N GLU A 56 -10.08 11.93 -43.88
CA GLU A 56 -9.59 11.48 -45.17
C GLU A 56 -9.26 10.00 -45.10
N GLU A 57 -9.69 9.23 -46.09
CA GLU A 57 -9.21 7.86 -46.24
C GLU A 57 -7.79 7.88 -46.80
N GLU A 58 -6.86 7.24 -46.08
CA GLU A 58 -5.56 6.93 -46.63
C GLU A 58 -5.63 5.58 -47.35
N THR A 59 -4.89 5.45 -48.45
CA THR A 59 -4.86 4.28 -49.33
C THR A 59 -4.40 2.98 -48.63
N SER A 60 -3.96 3.04 -47.37
CA SER A 60 -3.40 1.94 -46.59
C SER A 60 -4.33 1.38 -45.50
N GLY A 61 -5.64 1.51 -45.62
CA GLY A 61 -6.59 0.96 -44.62
C GLY A 61 -6.55 1.73 -43.29
N ALA A 62 -6.33 3.04 -43.37
CA ALA A 62 -6.37 3.95 -42.24
C ALA A 62 -7.17 5.21 -42.60
N THR A 63 -7.69 5.89 -41.59
CA THR A 63 -8.36 7.18 -41.74
C THR A 63 -7.53 8.25 -41.04
N ALA A 64 -7.10 9.27 -41.78
CA ALA A 64 -6.52 10.47 -41.21
C ALA A 64 -7.64 11.36 -40.66
N VAL A 65 -7.59 11.68 -39.37
CA VAL A 65 -8.55 12.51 -38.67
C VAL A 65 -7.88 13.84 -38.32
N SER A 66 -8.41 14.94 -38.87
CA SER A 66 -7.98 16.30 -38.54
C SER A 66 -8.92 16.92 -37.52
N MET A 67 -8.35 17.44 -36.45
CA MET A 67 -9.07 17.98 -35.30
C MET A 67 -8.58 19.39 -34.99
N ARG A 68 -9.48 20.24 -34.51
CA ARG A 68 -9.15 21.59 -34.05
C ARG A 68 -9.64 21.79 -32.63
N GLU A 69 -8.83 22.41 -31.79
CA GLU A 69 -9.23 22.79 -30.44
C GLU A 69 -10.46 23.73 -30.46
N VAL A 70 -11.48 23.46 -29.63
CA VAL A 70 -12.77 24.19 -29.66
C VAL A 70 -12.62 25.68 -29.30
N ALA A 71 -11.60 26.03 -28.53
CA ALA A 71 -11.31 27.40 -28.08
C ALA A 71 -9.88 27.87 -28.42
N GLY A 72 -9.16 27.11 -29.25
CA GLY A 72 -7.75 27.37 -29.54
C GLY A 72 -7.44 27.40 -31.04
N ARG A 73 -6.16 27.61 -31.35
CA ARG A 73 -5.64 27.64 -32.72
C ARG A 73 -4.86 26.38 -33.10
N GLU A 74 -4.73 25.44 -32.17
CA GLU A 74 -3.97 24.22 -32.39
C GLU A 74 -4.78 23.24 -33.25
N GLU A 75 -4.13 22.72 -34.29
CA GLU A 75 -4.66 21.70 -35.18
C GLU A 75 -3.87 20.42 -35.04
N PHE A 76 -4.57 19.30 -35.09
CA PHE A 76 -3.99 18.00 -34.89
C PHE A 76 -4.39 17.07 -36.03
N ARG A 77 -3.46 16.20 -36.44
CA ARG A 77 -3.72 15.16 -37.44
C ARG A 77 -3.28 13.82 -36.87
N VAL A 78 -4.22 12.89 -36.77
CA VAL A 78 -3.97 11.53 -36.27
C VAL A 78 -4.43 10.52 -37.31
N VAL A 79 -3.56 9.57 -37.65
CA VAL A 79 -3.88 8.46 -38.54
C VAL A 79 -4.39 7.28 -37.71
N VAL A 80 -5.64 6.88 -37.92
CA VAL A 80 -6.30 5.80 -37.19
C VAL A 80 -6.42 4.58 -38.10
N PRO A 81 -5.73 3.46 -37.81
CA PRO A 81 -5.87 2.24 -38.60
C PRO A 81 -7.27 1.64 -38.43
N HIS A 82 -7.83 1.09 -39.51
CA HIS A 82 -9.17 0.48 -39.50
C HIS A 82 -9.23 -0.80 -38.66
N GLN A 83 -8.10 -1.48 -38.50
CA GLN A 83 -7.95 -2.62 -37.61
C GLN A 83 -7.07 -2.22 -36.42
N ALA A 84 -7.63 -2.37 -35.21
CA ALA A 84 -6.83 -2.31 -33.99
C ALA A 84 -5.80 -3.43 -34.07
N LYS A 85 -4.50 -3.10 -34.14
CA LYS A 85 -3.43 -4.10 -34.01
C LYS A 85 -3.70 -4.85 -32.71
N THR A 86 -4.03 -6.14 -32.82
CA THR A 86 -4.09 -7.03 -31.67
C THR A 86 -2.78 -6.90 -30.92
N SER A 87 -2.88 -6.54 -29.64
CA SER A 87 -1.73 -6.33 -28.76
C SER A 87 -0.70 -7.46 -28.93
N PRO A 88 0.62 -7.15 -29.01
CA PRO A 88 1.67 -8.13 -29.24
C PRO A 88 1.85 -9.13 -28.08
N HIS A 89 1.06 -9.05 -27.00
CA HIS A 89 1.09 -9.99 -25.87
C HIS A 89 0.33 -11.29 -26.08
N ARG A 90 -0.19 -11.59 -27.28
CA ARG A 90 -0.96 -12.83 -27.54
C ARG A 90 -0.24 -13.91 -28.35
N GLN A 91 1.06 -13.79 -28.61
CA GLN A 91 1.84 -14.80 -29.34
C GLN A 91 3.03 -15.33 -28.52
N GLN A 92 2.76 -15.88 -27.33
CA GLN A 92 3.65 -16.88 -26.75
C GLN A 92 2.96 -18.23 -26.84
N ALA A 93 3.62 -19.16 -27.53
CA ALA A 93 3.18 -20.54 -27.70
C ALA A 93 3.06 -21.25 -26.34
N PRO A 94 2.15 -22.23 -26.19
CA PRO A 94 2.00 -22.96 -24.95
C PRO A 94 3.22 -23.85 -24.73
N VAL A 95 3.95 -23.58 -23.64
CA VAL A 95 4.91 -24.52 -23.06
C VAL A 95 4.07 -25.53 -22.28
N GLU A 96 4.07 -26.79 -22.73
CA GLU A 96 3.52 -27.90 -21.96
C GLU A 96 4.32 -28.07 -20.66
N GLN A 97 3.67 -27.81 -19.54
CA GLN A 97 4.10 -28.27 -18.22
C GLN A 97 3.14 -29.35 -17.71
N PRO A 98 3.63 -30.29 -16.87
CA PRO A 98 2.95 -31.54 -16.58
C PRO A 98 1.68 -31.30 -15.78
N VAL A 99 0.65 -32.04 -16.14
CA VAL A 99 -0.64 -32.11 -15.45
C VAL A 99 -0.43 -32.77 -14.09
N ASP A 100 -0.38 -31.96 -13.03
CA ASP A 100 -0.70 -32.43 -11.69
C ASP A 100 -2.23 -32.59 -11.58
N GLN A 101 -2.65 -33.78 -11.17
CA GLN A 101 -4.04 -34.15 -10.95
C GLN A 101 -4.66 -33.25 -9.87
N ASP A 102 -5.63 -32.44 -10.29
CA ASP A 102 -6.41 -31.54 -9.46
C ASP A 102 -7.52 -32.32 -8.74
N ASP A 103 -7.39 -32.45 -7.43
CA ASP A 103 -8.39 -32.99 -6.52
C ASP A 103 -9.57 -32.01 -6.41
N GLY A 104 -10.70 -32.35 -7.02
CA GLY A 104 -12.04 -32.05 -6.50
C GLY A 104 -12.33 -30.59 -6.08
N SER A 105 -11.87 -29.58 -6.82
CA SER A 105 -12.25 -28.19 -6.57
C SER A 105 -13.73 -27.98 -6.90
N THR A 106 -14.56 -28.01 -5.86
CA THR A 106 -15.97 -27.63 -5.93
C THR A 106 -16.02 -26.17 -6.35
N LYS A 107 -16.39 -25.88 -7.60
CA LYS A 107 -16.65 -24.51 -8.08
C LYS A 107 -17.76 -23.91 -7.23
N VAL A 108 -17.38 -23.22 -6.15
CA VAL A 108 -18.27 -22.34 -5.42
C VAL A 108 -18.64 -21.24 -6.42
N ALA A 109 -19.80 -21.38 -7.06
CA ALA A 109 -20.35 -20.38 -7.93
C ALA A 109 -20.50 -19.11 -7.09
N SER A 110 -19.57 -18.17 -7.23
CA SER A 110 -19.64 -16.88 -6.57
C SER A 110 -20.96 -16.23 -6.99
N HIS A 111 -21.92 -16.17 -6.06
CA HIS A 111 -23.20 -15.51 -6.27
C HIS A 111 -22.95 -14.02 -6.40
N GLN A 112 -22.71 -13.57 -7.63
CA GLN A 112 -22.67 -12.15 -7.95
C GLN A 112 -24.10 -11.61 -7.81
N PRO A 113 -24.31 -10.55 -7.01
CA PRO A 113 -25.65 -10.02 -6.78
C PRO A 113 -26.26 -9.51 -8.10
N ARG A 114 -27.54 -9.79 -8.32
CA ARG A 114 -28.23 -9.46 -9.58
C ARG A 114 -28.76 -8.02 -9.58
N LEU A 115 -28.39 -7.20 -10.56
CA LEU A 115 -28.74 -5.76 -10.62
C LEU A 115 -30.12 -5.50 -11.24
N PHE A 116 -30.49 -6.18 -12.31
CA PHE A 116 -31.74 -5.95 -13.05
C PHE A 116 -32.64 -7.19 -13.16
N GLN A 117 -32.32 -8.27 -12.42
CA GLN A 117 -33.01 -9.56 -12.52
C GLN A 117 -32.95 -10.14 -13.95
N LEU A 118 -31.93 -9.76 -14.72
CA LEU A 118 -31.69 -10.36 -16.03
C LEU A 118 -31.09 -11.78 -15.82
N PRO A 119 -31.10 -12.63 -16.86
CA PRO A 119 -30.35 -13.88 -16.83
C PRO A 119 -28.90 -13.62 -16.38
N GLN A 120 -28.33 -14.52 -15.58
CA GLN A 120 -27.04 -14.30 -14.93
C GLN A 120 -25.92 -14.06 -15.95
N GLU A 121 -26.01 -14.72 -17.10
CA GLU A 121 -25.10 -14.59 -18.24
C GLU A 121 -25.18 -13.19 -18.84
N VAL A 122 -26.38 -12.63 -18.96
CA VAL A 122 -26.58 -11.27 -19.48
C VAL A 122 -26.00 -10.23 -18.53
N GLU A 123 -26.26 -10.37 -17.23
CA GLU A 123 -25.68 -9.42 -16.27
C GLU A 123 -24.16 -9.54 -16.24
N ARG A 124 -23.64 -10.76 -16.07
CA ARG A 124 -22.20 -11.05 -15.98
C ARG A 124 -21.44 -10.65 -17.24
N ASP A 125 -21.93 -11.04 -18.41
CA ASP A 125 -21.16 -10.97 -19.66
C ASP A 125 -21.43 -9.72 -20.47
N ILE A 126 -22.54 -9.01 -20.21
CA ILE A 126 -22.91 -7.79 -20.94
C ILE A 126 -22.95 -6.59 -19.99
N LEU A 127 -23.77 -6.66 -18.94
CA LEU A 127 -24.03 -5.49 -18.11
C LEU A 127 -22.81 -5.05 -17.29
N TRP A 128 -22.17 -5.97 -16.56
CA TRP A 128 -21.01 -5.63 -15.72
C TRP A 128 -19.83 -5.08 -16.54
N PRO A 129 -19.49 -5.65 -17.71
CA PRO A 129 -18.51 -5.05 -18.61
C PRO A 129 -18.89 -3.64 -19.09
N LEU A 130 -20.18 -3.37 -19.34
CA LEU A 130 -20.66 -2.05 -19.74
C LEU A 130 -20.55 -1.01 -18.61
N LEU A 131 -20.65 -1.43 -17.35
CA LEU A 131 -20.39 -0.56 -16.20
C LEU A 131 -18.89 -0.24 -16.05
N GLY A 132 -18.01 -0.94 -16.78
CA GLY A 132 -16.57 -0.65 -16.84
C GLY A 132 -15.81 -0.97 -15.55
N ASN A 133 -14.53 -0.61 -15.54
CA ASN A 133 -13.62 -0.90 -14.42
C ASN A 133 -13.90 -0.04 -13.18
N ASP A 134 -14.57 1.10 -13.34
CA ASP A 134 -14.90 2.03 -12.27
C ASP A 134 -16.34 1.81 -11.79
N LEU A 135 -16.58 0.59 -11.29
CA LEU A 135 -17.92 0.13 -11.02
C LEU A 135 -18.65 1.00 -9.99
N ALA A 136 -17.97 1.48 -8.95
CA ALA A 136 -18.57 2.38 -7.98
C ALA A 136 -19.11 3.68 -8.62
N VAL A 137 -18.38 4.24 -9.58
CA VAL A 137 -18.79 5.46 -10.29
C VAL A 137 -19.95 5.18 -11.23
N SER A 138 -19.91 4.06 -11.96
CA SER A 138 -21.00 3.68 -12.84
C SER A 138 -22.28 3.39 -12.07
N LEU A 139 -22.22 2.71 -10.92
CA LEU A 139 -23.38 2.49 -10.05
C LEU A 139 -23.93 3.81 -9.48
N ALA A 140 -23.05 4.73 -9.05
CA ALA A 140 -23.47 6.05 -8.62
C ALA A 140 -24.17 6.83 -9.74
N HIS A 141 -23.64 6.75 -10.98
CA HIS A 141 -24.24 7.38 -12.15
C HIS A 141 -25.59 6.76 -12.52
N THR A 142 -25.71 5.43 -12.55
CA THR A 142 -26.96 4.71 -12.81
C THR A 142 -28.03 5.07 -11.76
N ARG A 143 -27.67 5.14 -10.48
CA ARG A 143 -28.56 5.58 -9.39
C ARG A 143 -29.04 7.02 -9.58
N GLY A 144 -28.18 7.89 -10.11
CA GLY A 144 -28.48 9.31 -10.32
C GLY A 144 -29.30 9.61 -11.56
N THR A 145 -29.21 8.80 -12.62
CA THR A 145 -29.80 9.10 -13.93
C THR A 145 -31.19 8.55 -14.17
N CYS A 146 -31.57 7.43 -13.55
CA CYS A 146 -32.88 6.83 -13.79
C CYS A 146 -33.52 6.23 -12.52
N ARG A 147 -34.85 6.21 -12.49
CA ARG A 147 -35.63 5.62 -11.38
C ARG A 147 -35.31 4.13 -11.17
N PRO A 148 -35.26 3.27 -12.21
CA PRO A 148 -34.87 1.88 -12.01
C PRO A 148 -33.48 1.73 -11.40
N GLY A 149 -32.50 2.54 -11.81
CA GLY A 149 -31.16 2.55 -11.23
C GLY A 149 -31.18 2.94 -9.75
N ARG A 150 -32.01 3.92 -9.38
CA ARG A 150 -32.22 4.31 -7.97
C ARG A 150 -32.80 3.18 -7.12
N ASP A 151 -33.77 2.47 -7.67
CA ASP A 151 -34.47 1.40 -6.96
C ASP A 151 -33.61 0.12 -6.87
N ARG A 152 -32.70 -0.11 -7.82
CA ARG A 152 -31.86 -1.32 -7.91
C ARG A 152 -30.50 -1.19 -7.25
N VAL A 153 -29.89 0.00 -7.25
CA VAL A 153 -28.64 0.24 -6.51
C VAL A 153 -28.99 0.46 -5.04
N SER A 154 -29.17 -0.64 -4.31
CA SER A 154 -29.52 -0.67 -2.88
C SER A 154 -28.28 -0.71 -1.97
N ALA A 155 -28.51 -0.53 -0.66
CA ALA A 155 -27.46 -0.69 0.35
C ALA A 155 -26.91 -2.12 0.34
N ASP A 156 -27.80 -3.13 0.39
CA ASP A 156 -27.44 -4.55 0.37
C ASP A 156 -26.55 -4.93 -0.82
N LEU A 157 -26.83 -4.38 -2.00
CA LEU A 157 -25.98 -4.59 -3.17
C LEU A 157 -24.57 -4.03 -2.95
N LEU A 158 -24.46 -2.78 -2.48
CA LEU A 158 -23.17 -2.16 -2.22
C LEU A 158 -22.40 -2.88 -1.13
N GLU A 159 -23.07 -3.30 -0.05
CA GLU A 159 -22.47 -4.09 1.02
C GLU A 159 -21.94 -5.43 0.49
N SER A 160 -22.71 -6.14 -0.33
CA SER A 160 -22.29 -7.38 -0.98
C SER A 160 -21.04 -7.17 -1.86
N LEU A 161 -21.01 -6.08 -2.64
CA LEU A 161 -19.84 -5.73 -3.45
C LEU A 161 -18.63 -5.35 -2.59
N ILE A 162 -18.83 -4.63 -1.48
CA ILE A 162 -17.77 -4.30 -0.52
C ILE A 162 -17.22 -5.58 0.12
N HIS A 163 -18.06 -6.50 0.58
CA HIS A 163 -17.62 -7.79 1.12
C HIS A 163 -16.82 -8.61 0.10
N THR A 164 -17.22 -8.57 -1.17
CA THR A 164 -16.47 -9.20 -2.27
C THR A 164 -15.08 -8.57 -2.45
N GLN A 165 -15.00 -7.23 -2.38
CA GLN A 165 -13.71 -6.51 -2.44
C GLN A 165 -12.83 -6.83 -1.22
N LEU A 166 -13.40 -6.87 -0.01
CA LEU A 166 -12.67 -7.21 1.20
C LEU A 166 -12.14 -8.65 1.14
N THR A 167 -12.94 -9.60 0.66
CA THR A 167 -12.53 -11.00 0.53
C THR A 167 -11.43 -11.17 -0.51
N SER A 168 -11.63 -10.64 -1.73
CA SER A 168 -10.65 -10.76 -2.82
C SER A 168 -9.30 -10.10 -2.52
N LYS A 169 -9.27 -9.09 -1.65
CA LYS A 169 -8.04 -8.40 -1.22
C LYS A 169 -7.42 -8.97 0.07
N GLY A 170 -7.99 -10.03 0.65
CA GLY A 170 -7.51 -10.62 1.90
C GLY A 170 -7.74 -9.74 3.14
N LEU A 171 -8.76 -8.88 3.09
CA LEU A 171 -9.11 -7.90 4.13
C LEU A 171 -10.30 -8.32 4.98
N LYS A 172 -11.00 -9.42 4.66
CA LYS A 172 -12.19 -9.88 5.41
C LYS A 172 -11.97 -9.96 6.94
N ASP A 173 -10.80 -10.44 7.36
CA ASP A 173 -10.46 -10.58 8.79
C ASP A 173 -9.66 -9.38 9.34
N ILE A 174 -9.53 -8.31 8.54
CA ILE A 174 -8.74 -7.12 8.83
C ILE A 174 -9.62 -5.89 8.95
N ILE A 175 -10.66 -5.79 8.12
CA ILE A 175 -11.54 -4.64 7.99
C ILE A 175 -12.99 -5.13 8.02
N THR A 176 -13.79 -4.46 8.84
CA THR A 176 -15.25 -4.46 8.80
C THR A 176 -15.73 -3.01 8.61
N PHE A 177 -17.02 -2.80 8.40
CA PHE A 177 -17.56 -1.46 8.21
C PHE A 177 -18.97 -1.37 8.80
N GLN A 178 -19.31 -0.20 9.31
CA GLN A 178 -20.66 0.13 9.79
C GLN A 178 -21.06 1.49 9.20
N LEU A 179 -21.75 1.45 8.06
CA LEU A 179 -22.10 2.64 7.29
C LEU A 179 -23.59 2.63 6.95
N ALA A 180 -24.36 3.55 7.52
CA ALA A 180 -25.81 3.64 7.25
C ALA A 180 -26.15 4.40 5.96
N SER A 181 -25.22 5.21 5.44
CA SER A 181 -25.47 6.02 4.24
C SER A 181 -25.00 5.32 2.97
N MET A 182 -25.91 5.26 1.99
CA MET A 182 -25.63 4.86 0.62
C MET A 182 -24.41 5.58 0.04
N ASP A 183 -24.24 6.87 0.31
CA ASP A 183 -23.16 7.66 -0.26
C ASP A 183 -21.81 7.28 0.37
N PHE A 184 -21.78 6.91 1.65
CA PHE A 184 -20.58 6.37 2.28
C PHE A 184 -20.25 4.96 1.78
N LEU A 185 -21.25 4.10 1.58
CA LEU A 185 -21.05 2.78 0.99
C LEU A 185 -20.45 2.89 -0.42
N GLN A 186 -20.97 3.79 -1.28
CA GLN A 186 -20.43 4.03 -2.62
C GLN A 186 -18.98 4.54 -2.57
N ARG A 187 -18.68 5.49 -1.67
CA ARG A 187 -17.31 6.01 -1.49
C ARG A 187 -16.36 4.94 -0.97
N LEU A 188 -16.79 4.08 -0.04
CA LEU A 188 -15.98 2.97 0.45
C LEU A 188 -15.70 1.95 -0.66
N LEU A 189 -16.72 1.58 -1.44
CA LEU A 189 -16.55 0.68 -2.59
C LEU A 189 -15.53 1.26 -3.59
N TYR A 190 -15.63 2.55 -3.92
CA TYR A 190 -14.68 3.24 -4.78
C TYR A 190 -13.25 3.18 -4.22
N ALA A 191 -13.07 3.48 -2.92
CA ALA A 191 -11.77 3.45 -2.28
C ALA A 191 -11.17 2.03 -2.27
N LEU A 192 -11.97 0.99 -2.01
CA LEU A 192 -11.47 -0.39 -2.04
C LEU A 192 -11.05 -0.80 -3.46
N GLN A 193 -11.83 -0.46 -4.49
CA GLN A 193 -11.50 -0.76 -5.89
C GLN A 193 -10.20 -0.07 -6.33
N ASN A 194 -10.00 1.19 -5.93
CA ASN A 194 -8.91 2.04 -6.42
C ASN A 194 -7.68 2.14 -5.49
N SER A 195 -7.67 1.41 -4.36
CA SER A 195 -6.54 1.34 -3.41
C SER A 195 -5.46 0.32 -3.76
N GLY A 196 -5.56 -0.34 -4.92
CA GLY A 196 -4.58 -1.31 -5.42
C GLY A 196 -4.41 -2.56 -4.54
N LYS A 197 -3.18 -3.06 -4.41
CA LYS A 197 -2.85 -4.33 -3.75
C LYS A 197 -2.60 -4.17 -2.24
N TRP A 198 -3.38 -4.88 -1.42
CA TRP A 198 -3.29 -4.79 0.04
C TRP A 198 -2.32 -5.80 0.68
N ALA A 199 -1.78 -6.74 -0.09
CA ALA A 199 -0.95 -7.84 0.42
C ALA A 199 0.23 -7.35 1.30
N ALA A 200 0.86 -6.22 0.95
CA ALA A 200 1.96 -5.65 1.75
C ALA A 200 1.50 -4.85 2.98
N MET A 201 0.24 -4.39 3.01
CA MET A 201 -0.31 -3.61 4.13
C MET A 201 -0.91 -4.49 5.21
N VAL A 202 -1.51 -5.64 4.84
CA VAL A 202 -2.11 -6.59 5.79
C VAL A 202 -1.14 -7.01 6.92
N PRO A 203 0.11 -7.40 6.65
CA PRO A 203 1.08 -7.73 7.68
C PRO A 203 1.36 -6.56 8.64
N ILE A 204 1.46 -5.34 8.10
CA ILE A 204 1.68 -4.11 8.88
C ILE A 204 0.50 -3.83 9.82
N ILE A 205 -0.74 -4.03 9.35
CA ILE A 205 -1.94 -3.87 10.19
C ILE A 205 -1.93 -4.87 11.35
N ARG A 206 -1.56 -6.13 11.10
CA ARG A 206 -1.46 -7.17 12.14
C ARG A 206 -0.38 -6.83 13.18
N VAL A 207 0.76 -6.31 12.75
CA VAL A 207 1.80 -5.79 13.66
C VAL A 207 1.26 -4.64 14.52
N ALA A 208 0.50 -3.71 13.93
CA ALA A 208 -0.10 -2.60 14.67
C ALA A 208 -1.05 -3.06 15.78
N LYS A 209 -1.89 -4.08 15.48
CA LYS A 209 -2.79 -4.71 16.46
C LYS A 209 -2.03 -5.19 17.68
N HIS A 210 -0.97 -5.98 17.49
CA HIS A 210 -0.19 -6.51 18.61
C HIS A 210 0.50 -5.44 19.45
N GLN A 211 0.88 -4.32 18.83
CA GLN A 211 1.46 -3.16 19.52
C GLN A 211 0.42 -2.32 20.26
N GLY A 212 -0.86 -2.72 20.29
CA GLY A 212 -1.95 -1.97 20.92
C GLY A 212 -2.15 -0.59 20.31
N ARG A 213 -1.82 -0.40 19.02
CA ARG A 213 -1.88 0.89 18.34
C ARG A 213 -3.21 1.06 17.62
N GLY A 214 -3.85 2.22 17.85
CA GLY A 214 -5.16 2.56 17.30
C GLY A 214 -6.30 2.03 18.15
N GLY A 215 -7.54 2.47 17.87
CA GLY A 215 -8.74 2.06 18.62
C GLY A 215 -9.00 0.56 18.62
N GLY A 216 -8.36 -0.20 17.71
CA GLY A 216 -8.42 -1.65 17.66
C GLY A 216 -7.30 -2.32 18.46
N ARG A 217 -7.56 -2.64 19.74
CA ARG A 217 -6.94 -3.83 20.36
C ARG A 217 -7.37 -5.13 19.64
N GLN A 218 -8.35 -5.02 18.75
CA GLN A 218 -9.01 -6.12 18.09
C GLN A 218 -9.08 -5.86 16.58
N LEU A 219 -8.85 -6.92 15.82
CA LEU A 219 -9.22 -7.00 14.41
C LEU A 219 -10.54 -7.78 14.33
N PRO A 220 -11.43 -7.47 13.37
CA PRO A 220 -11.26 -6.50 12.29
C PRO A 220 -11.36 -5.02 12.75
N ILE A 221 -10.72 -4.10 12.01
CA ILE A 221 -10.88 -2.65 12.15
C ILE A 221 -12.26 -2.28 11.64
N GLU A 222 -13.07 -1.64 12.47
CA GLU A 222 -14.37 -1.13 12.07
C GLU A 222 -14.23 0.25 11.42
N LEU A 223 -14.55 0.34 10.12
CA LEU A 223 -14.59 1.59 9.39
C LEU A 223 -15.92 2.31 9.60
N THR A 224 -15.81 3.59 9.91
CA THR A 224 -16.93 4.50 10.16
C THR A 224 -17.08 5.54 9.03
N SER A 225 -18.17 6.31 9.05
CA SER A 225 -18.35 7.45 8.12
C SER A 225 -17.17 8.42 8.19
N GLY A 226 -16.65 8.69 9.39
CA GLY A 226 -15.51 9.57 9.60
C GLY A 226 -14.23 9.09 8.90
N ASP A 227 -14.04 7.78 8.73
CA ASP A 227 -12.90 7.21 8.00
C ASP A 227 -13.07 7.39 6.49
N VAL A 228 -14.26 7.17 5.97
CA VAL A 228 -14.59 7.38 4.55
C VAL A 228 -14.50 8.87 4.18
N GLU A 229 -14.93 9.77 5.06
CA GLU A 229 -14.79 11.21 4.88
C GLU A 229 -13.32 11.65 4.89
N ALA A 230 -12.50 11.06 5.77
CA ALA A 230 -11.07 11.35 5.88
C ALA A 230 -10.30 11.13 4.59
N VAL A 231 -10.79 10.24 3.72
CA VAL A 231 -10.20 9.95 2.41
C VAL A 231 -10.08 11.24 1.58
N GLY A 232 -11.01 12.18 1.75
CA GLY A 232 -11.07 13.44 1.03
C GLY A 232 -11.85 13.32 -0.29
N SER A 233 -11.62 14.28 -1.18
CA SER A 233 -12.23 14.28 -2.51
C SER A 233 -11.61 13.21 -3.41
N ARG A 234 -12.37 12.82 -4.44
CA ARG A 234 -11.90 11.87 -5.46
C ARG A 234 -10.59 12.32 -6.10
N ALA A 235 -10.47 13.59 -6.48
CA ALA A 235 -9.24 14.12 -7.09
C ALA A 235 -8.02 14.01 -6.15
N VAL A 236 -8.21 14.25 -4.84
CA VAL A 236 -7.14 14.09 -3.85
C VAL A 236 -6.76 12.61 -3.72
N TYR A 237 -7.73 11.71 -3.68
CA TYR A 237 -7.50 10.28 -3.55
C TYR A 237 -6.81 9.68 -4.78
N ASP A 238 -7.27 10.01 -5.97
CA ASP A 238 -6.72 9.52 -7.24
C ASP A 238 -5.31 10.09 -7.47
N GLY A 239 -5.01 11.29 -6.97
CA GLY A 239 -3.66 11.87 -7.00
C GLY A 239 -2.65 11.22 -6.03
N ARG A 240 -3.09 10.35 -5.11
CA ARG A 240 -2.21 9.63 -4.19
C ARG A 240 -1.68 8.33 -4.82
N CYS A 241 -0.48 7.93 -4.42
CA CYS A 241 0.02 6.57 -4.70
C CYS A 241 -0.77 5.52 -3.88
N GLU A 242 -0.66 4.26 -4.28
CA GLU A 242 -1.38 3.14 -3.67
C GLU A 242 -1.24 3.09 -2.13
N ALA A 243 -0.01 3.18 -1.62
CA ALA A 243 0.24 3.12 -0.18
C ALA A 243 -0.47 4.26 0.58
N LEU A 244 -0.53 5.46 0.00
CA LEU A 244 -1.26 6.59 0.59
C LEU A 244 -2.78 6.43 0.47
N ARG A 245 -3.29 5.86 -0.62
CA ARG A 245 -4.72 5.53 -0.75
C ARG A 245 -5.17 4.54 0.32
N GLN A 246 -4.35 3.54 0.62
CA GLN A 246 -4.59 2.58 1.72
C GLN A 246 -4.60 3.30 3.07
N LEU A 247 -3.58 4.13 3.34
CA LEU A 247 -3.48 4.90 4.59
C LEU A 247 -4.56 5.97 4.75
N SER A 248 -5.13 6.45 3.64
CA SER A 248 -6.25 7.38 3.66
C SER A 248 -7.47 6.77 4.36
N LEU A 249 -7.64 5.45 4.24
CA LEU A 249 -8.76 4.72 4.82
C LEU A 249 -8.46 4.24 6.25
N ILE A 250 -7.28 3.65 6.47
CA ILE A 250 -6.98 2.98 7.75
C ILE A 250 -6.00 3.71 8.65
N GLY A 251 -5.39 4.83 8.21
CA GLY A 251 -4.28 5.45 8.93
C GLY A 251 -4.60 5.88 10.37
N ARG A 252 -5.86 6.29 10.62
CA ARG A 252 -6.36 6.64 11.97
C ARG A 252 -6.37 5.45 12.93
N HIS A 253 -6.57 4.26 12.39
CA HIS A 253 -6.60 3.00 13.13
C HIS A 253 -5.22 2.39 13.35
N LEU A 254 -4.17 2.96 12.77
CA LEU A 254 -2.76 2.55 13.00
C LEU A 254 -2.07 3.42 14.06
N GLY A 255 -2.84 3.94 15.02
CA GLY A 255 -2.39 4.84 16.08
C GLY A 255 -2.07 6.24 15.57
N ARG A 256 -0.88 6.76 15.87
CA ARG A 256 -0.47 8.11 15.44
C ARG A 256 -0.06 8.18 13.95
N MET A 257 -0.67 7.38 13.09
CA MET A 257 -0.35 7.28 11.65
C MET A 257 -1.48 7.83 10.76
N ALA A 258 -2.36 8.68 11.31
CA ALA A 258 -3.38 9.36 10.52
C ALA A 258 -2.74 10.16 9.38
N LEU A 259 -3.23 9.93 8.15
CA LEU A 259 -2.88 10.71 6.97
C LEU A 259 -3.80 11.93 6.90
N LYS A 260 -3.22 13.12 6.73
CA LYS A 260 -3.93 14.38 6.56
C LYS A 260 -3.28 15.18 5.44
N ARG A 261 -4.08 15.91 4.68
CA ARG A 261 -3.58 16.91 3.72
C ARG A 261 -3.76 18.29 4.34
N ASP A 262 -2.70 19.10 4.39
CA ASP A 262 -2.80 20.47 4.90
C ASP A 262 -3.32 21.44 3.83
N ASP A 263 -3.62 22.69 4.23
CA ASP A 263 -4.20 23.71 3.35
C ASP A 263 -3.30 24.08 2.17
N ASN A 264 -1.99 23.76 2.26
CA ASN A 264 -1.04 23.92 1.16
C ASN A 264 -1.00 22.69 0.23
N GLY A 265 -1.94 21.77 0.39
CA GLY A 265 -2.01 20.55 -0.39
C GLY A 265 -0.91 19.53 -0.07
N ARG A 266 -0.19 19.65 1.06
CA ARG A 266 0.90 18.74 1.42
C ARG A 266 0.41 17.60 2.30
N GLU A 267 0.93 16.40 2.07
CA GLU A 267 0.59 15.23 2.88
C GLU A 267 1.34 15.23 4.21
N ARG A 268 0.64 14.87 5.28
CA ARG A 268 1.15 14.74 6.64
C ARG A 268 0.79 13.38 7.21
N LEU A 269 1.79 12.62 7.61
CA LEU A 269 1.62 11.31 8.23
C LEU A 269 1.93 11.38 9.72
N GLY A 270 0.92 11.21 10.56
CA GLY A 270 1.06 11.32 12.00
C GLY A 270 1.42 12.72 12.49
N GLY A 271 0.94 13.75 11.80
CA GLY A 271 1.23 15.17 12.09
C GLY A 271 2.51 15.70 11.47
N HIS A 272 3.34 14.85 10.84
CA HIS A 272 4.60 15.27 10.23
C HIS A 272 4.48 15.34 8.72
N LEU A 273 5.11 16.37 8.14
CA LEU A 273 5.25 16.48 6.70
C LEU A 273 5.84 15.18 6.13
N LEU A 274 5.13 14.62 5.16
CA LEU A 274 5.53 13.46 4.39
C LEU A 274 5.85 13.94 2.97
N THR A 275 7.15 13.98 2.66
CA THR A 275 7.61 14.34 1.32
C THR A 275 7.83 13.06 0.54
N LEU A 276 6.98 12.78 -0.45
CA LEU A 276 7.26 11.75 -1.44
C LEU A 276 8.38 12.25 -2.33
N ARG A 277 9.38 11.40 -2.59
CA ARG A 277 10.44 11.74 -3.53
C ARG A 277 10.14 11.03 -4.86
N PRO A 278 9.55 11.71 -5.85
CA PRO A 278 9.42 11.14 -7.18
C PRO A 278 10.81 10.86 -7.75
N LEU A 279 10.92 9.81 -8.58
CA LEU A 279 12.17 9.34 -9.21
C LEU A 279 13.04 10.46 -9.78
N GLN A 280 12.40 11.49 -10.32
CA GLN A 280 13.01 12.52 -11.15
C GLN A 280 13.41 13.76 -10.36
N THR A 281 13.34 13.73 -9.03
CA THR A 281 13.83 14.86 -8.24
C THR A 281 15.33 15.07 -8.58
N PRO A 282 15.71 16.18 -9.23
CA PRO A 282 17.07 16.36 -9.73
C PRO A 282 18.10 16.17 -8.62
N GLN A 283 19.27 15.63 -8.98
CA GLN A 283 20.42 15.40 -8.10
C GLN A 283 20.64 16.56 -7.10
N SER A 284 20.43 17.79 -7.57
CA SER A 284 20.62 19.05 -6.84
C SER A 284 19.89 19.18 -5.51
N ILE A 285 18.72 18.55 -5.30
CA ILE A 285 18.02 18.64 -3.99
C ILE A 285 18.71 17.80 -2.92
N TRP A 286 19.47 16.79 -3.32
CA TRP A 286 20.31 16.03 -2.39
C TRP A 286 21.66 16.69 -2.17
N ASP A 287 22.10 17.50 -3.14
CA ASP A 287 23.40 18.15 -3.17
C ASP A 287 23.32 19.62 -2.72
N THR A 288 22.23 20.02 -2.03
CA THR A 288 22.10 21.37 -1.48
C THR A 288 23.34 21.68 -0.62
N PRO A 289 24.15 22.70 -0.98
CA PRO A 289 25.36 23.04 -0.24
C PRO A 289 25.02 23.30 1.23
N GLY A 290 25.62 22.53 2.14
CA GLY A 290 25.30 22.53 3.58
C GLY A 290 24.66 21.21 4.07
N SER A 291 24.23 20.34 3.16
CA SER A 291 23.88 18.96 3.50
C SER A 291 25.16 18.14 3.65
N ILE A 292 25.71 18.06 4.87
CA ILE A 292 26.89 17.24 5.25
C ILE A 292 26.73 15.73 4.90
N LEU A 293 25.56 15.34 4.40
CA LEU A 293 25.15 13.99 4.06
C LEU A 293 25.82 13.35 2.85
N VAL A 294 26.40 14.12 1.93
CA VAL A 294 26.87 13.60 0.63
C VAL A 294 28.17 12.78 0.76
N HIS A 295 28.86 12.80 1.90
CA HIS A 295 30.15 12.11 2.04
C HIS A 295 30.17 10.90 2.99
N LEU A 296 29.02 10.47 3.51
CA LEU A 296 28.98 9.27 4.36
C LEU A 296 28.89 8.00 3.50
N PRO A 297 29.89 7.09 3.53
CA PRO A 297 29.94 5.92 2.65
C PRO A 297 28.68 5.03 2.71
N GLY A 298 28.07 4.86 3.88
CA GLY A 298 26.83 4.07 4.03
C GLY A 298 25.56 4.76 3.51
N TYR A 299 25.60 6.08 3.27
CA TYR A 299 24.46 6.80 2.71
C TYR A 299 24.31 6.53 1.22
N MET A 300 25.42 6.37 0.50
CA MET A 300 25.40 6.16 -0.96
C MET A 300 24.85 4.78 -1.32
N ASP A 301 25.25 3.71 -0.62
CA ASP A 301 24.72 2.37 -0.89
C ASP A 301 23.20 2.27 -0.68
N LEU A 302 22.69 2.89 0.39
CA LEU A 302 21.24 2.92 0.60
C LEU A 302 20.58 3.80 -0.47
N ARG A 303 21.15 4.96 -0.79
CA ARG A 303 20.62 5.87 -1.82
C ARG A 303 20.53 5.18 -3.18
N ASP A 304 21.54 4.42 -3.57
CA ASP A 304 21.57 3.71 -4.85
C ASP A 304 20.59 2.55 -4.88
N ARG A 305 20.43 1.81 -3.77
CA ARG A 305 19.39 0.79 -3.64
C ARG A 305 17.98 1.36 -3.66
N LEU A 306 17.76 2.51 -3.02
CA LEU A 306 16.48 3.21 -3.06
C LEU A 306 16.16 3.76 -4.45
N ARG A 307 17.16 3.84 -5.34
CA ARG A 307 17.03 4.32 -6.71
C ARG A 307 16.91 3.21 -7.76
N SER A 308 17.38 2.00 -7.48
CA SER A 308 17.53 0.97 -8.52
C SER A 308 16.21 0.40 -9.02
N ASP A 309 15.14 0.39 -8.22
CA ASP A 309 13.79 0.03 -8.68
C ASP A 309 12.69 0.66 -7.80
N PRO A 310 12.35 1.93 -8.05
CA PRO A 310 11.39 2.66 -7.25
C PRO A 310 9.95 2.26 -7.59
N ASP A 311 9.28 1.59 -6.65
CA ASP A 311 7.86 1.24 -6.77
C ASP A 311 6.99 2.52 -6.76
N PRO A 312 6.35 2.92 -7.89
CA PRO A 312 5.51 4.10 -7.94
C PRO A 312 4.27 3.99 -7.04
N ASN A 313 3.86 2.77 -6.69
CA ASN A 313 2.72 2.51 -5.80
C ASN A 313 3.10 2.70 -4.33
N ASN A 314 4.38 2.63 -4.00
CA ASN A 314 4.91 2.76 -2.65
C ASN A 314 6.27 3.46 -2.65
N PRO A 315 6.32 4.74 -3.05
CA PRO A 315 7.56 5.43 -3.32
C PRO A 315 8.37 5.71 -2.05
N VAL A 316 9.67 5.97 -2.25
CA VAL A 316 10.57 6.50 -1.23
C VAL A 316 9.98 7.79 -0.63
N CYS A 317 10.07 7.92 0.69
CA CYS A 317 9.52 9.08 1.38
C CYS A 317 10.47 9.63 2.44
N VAL A 318 10.29 10.90 2.78
CA VAL A 318 10.98 11.56 3.89
C VAL A 318 9.97 12.03 4.92
N ARG A 319 10.24 11.69 6.19
CA ARG A 319 9.43 12.11 7.33
C ARG A 319 10.33 12.38 8.53
N ARG A 320 10.25 13.59 9.11
CA ARG A 320 11.10 14.04 10.24
C ARG A 320 12.61 13.87 9.97
N GLY A 321 13.09 14.27 8.79
CA GLY A 321 14.51 14.15 8.43
C GLY A 321 15.01 12.70 8.33
N THR A 322 14.12 11.71 8.23
CA THR A 322 14.47 10.32 7.97
C THR A 322 13.94 9.93 6.60
N VAL A 323 14.81 9.37 5.76
CA VAL A 323 14.46 8.76 4.47
C VAL A 323 14.03 7.32 4.74
N TYR A 324 12.91 6.90 4.19
CA TYR A 324 12.39 5.54 4.28
C TYR A 324 12.35 4.94 2.90
N ALA A 325 12.61 3.63 2.79
CA ALA A 325 12.60 2.97 1.49
C ALA A 325 11.23 3.03 0.82
N SER A 326 10.17 3.14 1.61
CA SER A 326 8.81 3.29 1.12
C SER A 326 7.91 4.03 2.11
N VAL A 327 6.70 4.39 1.68
CA VAL A 327 5.67 4.93 2.59
C VAL A 327 5.32 3.89 3.65
N ARG A 328 5.15 2.62 3.26
CA ARG A 328 4.85 1.50 4.18
C ARG A 328 5.96 1.29 5.22
N ASP A 329 7.21 1.42 4.82
CA ASP A 329 8.37 1.36 5.73
C ASP A 329 8.28 2.45 6.81
N SER A 330 7.83 3.64 6.45
CA SER A 330 7.64 4.73 7.42
C SER A 330 6.55 4.42 8.45
N VAL A 331 5.51 3.68 8.06
CA VAL A 331 4.44 3.26 8.96
C VAL A 331 4.97 2.16 9.87
N LEU A 332 5.57 1.10 9.32
CA LEU A 332 6.13 0.00 10.10
C LEU A 332 7.23 0.47 11.06
N GLN A 333 8.07 1.44 10.66
CA GLN A 333 9.08 2.02 11.56
C GLN A 333 8.46 2.66 12.81
N LYS A 334 7.25 3.21 12.71
CA LYS A 334 6.57 3.77 13.87
C LYS A 334 6.16 2.69 14.87
N MET A 335 5.96 1.46 14.41
CA MET A 335 5.51 0.32 15.20
C MET A 335 6.63 -0.33 16.03
N ARG A 336 7.89 0.11 15.88
CA ARG A 336 9.03 -0.42 16.67
C ARG A 336 8.91 -0.28 18.18
N SER A 337 8.08 0.66 18.66
CA SER A 337 7.93 0.94 20.08
C SER A 337 6.57 0.48 20.59
N GLY A 338 6.53 -0.07 21.81
CA GLY A 338 5.33 -0.59 22.45
C GLY A 338 5.46 -2.03 22.99
N GLY A 339 6.51 -2.74 22.59
CA GLY A 339 6.87 -4.05 23.17
C GLY A 339 7.87 -3.96 24.31
N SER A 340 8.05 -5.09 25.00
CA SER A 340 9.13 -5.30 25.97
C SER A 340 10.43 -5.65 25.24
N GLU A 341 11.54 -5.11 25.73
CA GLU A 341 12.88 -5.52 25.30
C GLU A 341 13.20 -6.90 25.88
N VAL A 342 13.68 -7.80 25.02
CA VAL A 342 14.03 -9.18 25.38
C VAL A 342 15.54 -9.34 25.46
N ALA A 343 16.27 -8.78 24.49
CA ALA A 343 17.72 -8.83 24.41
C ALA A 343 18.25 -7.63 23.60
N VAL A 344 19.48 -7.21 23.90
CA VAL A 344 20.17 -6.12 23.21
C VAL A 344 21.64 -6.48 23.03
N GLN A 345 22.12 -6.46 21.80
CA GLN A 345 23.53 -6.69 21.51
C GLN A 345 24.14 -5.48 20.81
N HIS A 346 25.23 -4.99 21.38
CA HIS A 346 26.07 -3.95 20.80
C HIS A 346 27.30 -4.59 20.13
N ALA A 347 27.73 -4.01 19.02
CA ALA A 347 28.97 -4.36 18.34
C ALA A 347 29.61 -3.09 17.79
N ASP A 348 30.81 -2.77 18.25
CA ASP A 348 31.65 -1.77 17.60
C ASP A 348 32.61 -2.46 16.62
N GLN A 349 32.97 -1.73 15.57
CA GLN A 349 33.82 -2.26 14.50
C GLN A 349 35.21 -2.70 15.00
N HIS A 350 35.74 -2.13 16.08
CA HIS A 350 37.09 -2.41 16.55
C HIS A 350 37.15 -3.62 17.48
N SER A 351 36.19 -3.75 18.41
CA SER A 351 36.14 -4.88 19.34
C SER A 351 35.46 -6.11 18.75
N ASN A 352 34.53 -5.92 17.81
CA ASN A 352 33.69 -6.98 17.29
C ASN A 352 33.31 -6.79 15.82
N ALA A 353 34.33 -6.62 14.97
CA ALA A 353 34.19 -6.45 13.52
C ALA A 353 33.22 -7.44 12.89
N ARG A 354 33.37 -8.75 13.18
CA ARG A 354 32.52 -9.80 12.59
C ARG A 354 31.03 -9.62 12.88
N ARG A 355 30.66 -9.20 14.09
CA ARG A 355 29.25 -8.94 14.44
C ARG A 355 28.79 -7.61 13.86
N TYR A 356 29.63 -6.59 13.86
CA TYR A 356 29.35 -5.32 13.23
C TYR A 356 29.01 -5.52 11.73
N ASP A 357 29.87 -6.22 10.98
CA ASP A 357 29.69 -6.50 9.56
C ASP A 357 28.41 -7.30 9.29
N LEU A 358 28.08 -8.26 10.16
CA LEU A 358 26.82 -9.00 10.07
C LEU A 358 25.60 -8.09 10.25
N LEU A 359 25.61 -7.21 11.26
CA LEU A 359 24.49 -6.30 11.52
C LEU A 359 24.34 -5.25 10.42
N GLU A 360 25.45 -4.73 9.88
CA GLU A 360 25.46 -3.83 8.74
C GLU A 360 24.92 -4.51 7.47
N SER A 361 25.32 -5.77 7.24
CA SER A 361 24.78 -6.59 6.14
C SER A 361 23.27 -6.80 6.29
N LEU A 362 22.79 -7.20 7.48
CA LEU A 362 21.36 -7.37 7.75
C LEU A 362 20.59 -6.05 7.59
N ALA A 363 21.17 -4.92 8.00
CA ALA A 363 20.56 -3.59 7.85
C ALA A 363 20.32 -3.23 6.38
N THR A 364 21.17 -3.70 5.47
CA THR A 364 21.17 -3.31 4.06
C THR A 364 20.61 -4.38 3.11
N GLN A 365 20.55 -5.66 3.51
CA GLN A 365 20.09 -6.79 2.70
C GLN A 365 18.70 -6.53 2.06
N PRO A 366 18.43 -6.90 0.79
CA PRO A 366 17.08 -6.84 0.25
C PRO A 366 16.15 -7.87 0.94
N PRO A 367 14.85 -7.61 1.09
CA PRO A 367 13.90 -8.64 1.53
C PRO A 367 13.85 -9.83 0.53
N PRO A 368 13.57 -11.06 1.01
CA PRO A 368 13.34 -11.43 2.40
C PRO A 368 14.64 -11.62 3.20
N VAL A 369 14.54 -11.51 4.54
CA VAL A 369 15.62 -11.85 5.48
C VAL A 369 15.13 -12.96 6.40
N TRP A 370 15.80 -14.12 6.41
CA TRP A 370 15.32 -15.35 7.08
C TRP A 370 13.86 -15.71 6.73
N ASN A 371 13.48 -15.55 5.45
CA ASN A 371 12.10 -15.71 4.96
C ASN A 371 11.05 -14.74 5.55
N CYS A 372 11.48 -13.73 6.34
CA CYS A 372 10.62 -12.65 6.79
C CYS A 372 10.50 -11.60 5.67
N HIS A 373 9.26 -11.28 5.31
CA HIS A 373 8.94 -10.31 4.25
C HIS A 373 8.50 -8.94 4.81
N THR A 374 8.01 -8.91 6.05
CA THR A 374 7.58 -7.68 6.72
C THR A 374 8.80 -6.96 7.31
N ILE A 375 9.37 -6.08 6.49
CA ILE A 375 10.62 -5.37 6.77
C ILE A 375 10.43 -3.87 6.56
N SER A 376 11.11 -3.05 7.38
CA SER A 376 11.24 -1.61 7.16
C SER A 376 12.70 -1.22 7.13
N THR A 377 13.08 -0.39 6.17
CA THR A 377 14.42 0.17 6.03
C THR A 377 14.35 1.69 6.00
N SER A 378 15.20 2.34 6.79
CA SER A 378 15.28 3.80 6.83
C SER A 378 16.68 4.30 7.15
N CYS A 379 16.99 5.53 6.73
CA CYS A 379 18.21 6.23 7.06
C CYS A 379 17.91 7.64 7.52
N ALA A 380 18.46 8.02 8.66
CA ALA A 380 18.40 9.38 9.16
C ALA A 380 19.38 10.30 8.43
N THR A 381 19.16 11.62 8.52
CA THR A 381 20.05 12.66 7.98
C THR A 381 21.43 12.72 8.62
N ASN A 382 21.70 11.94 9.66
CA ASN A 382 23.05 11.80 10.23
C ASN A 382 23.74 10.51 9.74
N GLY A 383 23.21 9.85 8.70
CA GLY A 383 23.71 8.58 8.17
C GLY A 383 23.37 7.35 9.02
N THR A 384 22.61 7.50 10.12
CA THR A 384 22.18 6.35 10.92
C THR A 384 21.16 5.52 10.14
N SER A 385 21.54 4.29 9.80
CA SER A 385 20.66 3.32 9.17
C SER A 385 19.89 2.55 10.23
N ARG A 386 18.62 2.27 9.94
CA ARG A 386 17.70 1.60 10.84
C ARG A 386 16.89 0.57 10.07
N ARG A 387 16.74 -0.60 10.65
CA ARG A 387 15.95 -1.68 10.07
C ARG A 387 15.03 -2.34 11.09
N ILE A 388 13.84 -2.72 10.65
CA ILE A 388 12.95 -3.62 11.39
C ILE A 388 12.77 -4.89 10.59
N ILE A 389 12.88 -6.03 11.26
CA ILE A 389 12.57 -7.35 10.70
C ILE A 389 11.55 -8.00 11.62
N VAL A 390 10.32 -8.17 11.14
CA VAL A 390 9.25 -8.81 11.92
C VAL A 390 9.41 -10.34 11.82
N LEU A 391 9.64 -10.97 12.96
CA LEU A 391 9.82 -12.42 13.09
C LEU A 391 8.50 -13.14 13.39
N HIS A 392 7.57 -12.45 14.05
CA HIS A 392 6.26 -12.95 14.44
C HIS A 392 5.24 -11.82 14.56
N GLY A 393 3.94 -12.13 14.48
CA GLY A 393 2.84 -11.18 14.61
C GLY A 393 2.30 -10.59 13.32
N ASP A 394 2.83 -10.99 12.16
CA ASP A 394 2.43 -10.45 10.85
C ASP A 394 1.51 -11.40 10.04
N GLN A 395 1.16 -12.55 10.60
CA GLN A 395 0.23 -13.53 10.04
C GLN A 395 -1.03 -13.69 10.90
N GLN A 396 -2.06 -14.32 10.33
CA GLN A 396 -3.29 -14.63 11.03
C GLN A 396 -3.06 -15.65 12.16
N GLY A 397 -3.76 -15.48 13.28
CA GLY A 397 -3.68 -16.39 14.42
C GLY A 397 -2.44 -16.23 15.30
N HIS A 398 -1.44 -15.45 14.89
CA HIS A 398 -0.36 -15.04 15.79
C HIS A 398 -0.95 -14.31 17.01
N GLN A 399 -0.45 -14.64 18.20
CA GLN A 399 -0.96 -14.13 19.48
C GLN A 399 -0.16 -12.95 20.00
N PHE A 400 1.10 -12.83 19.59
CA PHE A 400 2.00 -11.74 19.92
C PHE A 400 2.84 -11.36 18.70
N GLN A 401 3.60 -10.29 18.84
CA GLN A 401 4.52 -9.80 17.83
C GLN A 401 5.94 -9.85 18.37
N ALA A 402 6.89 -10.29 17.54
CA ALA A 402 8.30 -10.23 17.83
C ALA A 402 9.04 -9.64 16.64
N HIS A 403 9.95 -8.70 16.88
CA HIS A 403 10.78 -8.12 15.82
C HIS A 403 12.18 -7.82 16.29
N LEU A 404 13.09 -7.76 15.33
CA LEU A 404 14.39 -7.17 15.48
C LEU A 404 14.35 -5.71 15.08
N TYR A 405 15.05 -4.87 15.82
CA TYR A 405 15.34 -3.49 15.46
C TYR A 405 16.85 -3.31 15.42
N ILE A 406 17.40 -3.07 14.22
CA ILE A 406 18.83 -2.90 13.98
C ILE A 406 19.10 -1.41 13.76
N ILE A 407 20.15 -0.89 14.40
CA ILE A 407 20.66 0.46 14.23
C ILE A 407 22.13 0.38 13.86
N CYS A 408 22.52 0.98 12.74
CA CYS A 408 23.92 1.13 12.36
C CYS A 408 24.24 2.62 12.35
N ARG A 409 25.17 3.04 13.21
CA ARG A 409 25.62 4.43 13.31
C ARG A 409 26.90 4.61 12.49
N PRO A 410 26.99 5.67 11.65
CA PRO A 410 28.23 6.01 10.99
C PRO A 410 29.27 6.46 12.02
N PRO A 411 30.55 6.51 11.64
CA PRO A 411 31.57 7.02 12.56
C PRO A 411 31.29 8.49 12.87
N SER A 412 31.60 8.91 14.09
CA SER A 412 31.53 10.32 14.50
C SER A 412 32.82 10.72 15.18
N ILE A 413 33.04 12.03 15.40
CA ILE A 413 34.28 12.52 16.01
C ILE A 413 34.48 11.84 17.36
N GLY A 414 35.56 11.05 17.47
CA GLY A 414 35.90 10.31 18.69
C GLY A 414 35.06 9.06 18.97
N ARG A 415 34.21 8.60 18.04
CA ARG A 415 33.47 7.33 18.20
C ARG A 415 33.58 6.43 16.96
N PRO A 416 33.88 5.14 17.16
CA PRO A 416 33.95 4.18 16.07
C PRO A 416 32.58 3.95 15.45
N ARG A 417 32.53 3.19 14.35
CA ARG A 417 31.27 2.68 13.84
C ARG A 417 30.68 1.69 14.84
N GLU A 418 29.38 1.80 15.06
CA GLU A 418 28.66 1.00 16.03
C GLU A 418 27.39 0.44 15.37
N ALA A 419 27.09 -0.81 15.68
CA ALA A 419 25.84 -1.45 15.34
C ALA A 419 25.19 -2.03 16.59
N GLU A 420 23.88 -1.87 16.69
CA GLU A 420 23.06 -2.40 17.76
C GLU A 420 21.90 -3.18 17.18
N VAL A 421 21.56 -4.29 17.84
CA VAL A 421 20.35 -5.06 17.56
C VAL A 421 19.57 -5.26 18.83
N TYR A 422 18.29 -4.94 18.75
CA TYR A 422 17.32 -5.13 19.82
C TYR A 422 16.31 -6.19 19.40
N LEU A 423 15.95 -7.08 20.32
CA LEU A 423 14.80 -7.98 20.18
C LEU A 423 13.65 -7.43 21.03
N TYR A 424 12.54 -7.10 20.39
CA TYR A 424 11.32 -6.64 21.07
C TYR A 424 10.19 -7.65 20.90
N THR A 425 9.33 -7.73 21.92
CA THR A 425 8.13 -8.58 21.89
C THR A 425 6.92 -7.95 22.56
N THR A 426 5.73 -8.35 22.15
CA THR A 426 4.47 -8.07 22.84
C THR A 426 3.94 -9.28 23.60
N GLU A 427 4.73 -10.35 23.72
CA GLU A 427 4.42 -11.49 24.59
C GLU A 427 4.29 -11.01 26.05
N PRO A 428 3.22 -11.38 26.78
CA PRO A 428 3.12 -11.07 28.19
C PRO A 428 4.27 -11.72 28.98
N PRO A 429 4.95 -10.99 29.89
CA PRO A 429 6.05 -11.57 30.66
C PRO A 429 5.56 -12.65 31.63
N VAL A 430 6.32 -13.73 31.75
CA VAL A 430 6.07 -14.78 32.76
C VAL A 430 6.49 -14.27 34.14
N ALA A 431 5.55 -14.27 35.10
CA ALA A 431 5.80 -13.83 36.47
C ALA A 431 6.92 -14.64 37.14
N GLY A 432 7.75 -13.99 37.96
CA GLY A 432 8.83 -14.63 38.72
C GLY A 432 10.08 -14.99 37.90
N THR A 433 10.12 -14.71 36.60
CA THR A 433 11.30 -14.95 35.75
C THR A 433 12.01 -13.64 35.40
N MET A 434 13.30 -13.72 35.03
CA MET A 434 14.13 -12.57 34.65
C MET A 434 14.77 -12.74 33.27
N GLY A 435 15.18 -11.63 32.66
CA GLY A 435 15.84 -11.62 31.35
C GLY A 435 14.98 -12.25 30.25
N THR A 436 15.60 -13.05 29.39
CA THR A 436 14.95 -13.72 28.25
C THR A 436 13.97 -14.80 28.66
N ALA A 437 14.11 -15.40 29.85
CA ALA A 437 13.18 -16.39 30.38
C ALA A 437 11.76 -15.84 30.63
N ARG A 438 11.61 -14.51 30.68
CA ARG A 438 10.31 -13.82 30.74
C ARG A 438 9.47 -14.00 29.49
N PHE A 439 10.08 -14.31 28.36
CA PHE A 439 9.44 -14.33 27.04
C PHE A 439 9.75 -15.63 26.28
N PRO A 440 9.36 -16.79 26.83
CA PRO A 440 9.76 -18.09 26.30
C PRO A 440 9.24 -18.36 24.87
N GLN A 441 8.06 -17.84 24.49
CA GLN A 441 7.55 -18.02 23.14
C GLN A 441 8.37 -17.22 22.13
N THR A 442 8.77 -16.00 22.49
CA THR A 442 9.63 -15.14 21.68
C THR A 442 10.98 -15.79 21.43
N VAL A 443 11.62 -16.33 22.48
CA VAL A 443 12.91 -17.03 22.34
C VAL A 443 12.78 -18.23 21.40
N ARG A 444 11.70 -19.02 21.52
CA ARG A 444 11.43 -20.14 20.59
C ARG A 444 11.26 -19.68 19.14
N VAL A 445 10.57 -18.56 18.90
CA VAL A 445 10.45 -18.00 17.55
C VAL A 445 11.81 -17.61 17.01
N VAL A 446 12.62 -16.90 17.78
CA VAL A 446 13.96 -16.49 17.35
C VAL A 446 14.82 -17.70 17.01
N TRP A 447 14.77 -18.75 17.82
CA TRP A 447 15.51 -19.99 17.55
C TRP A 447 15.08 -20.64 16.24
N ARG A 448 13.78 -20.67 15.97
CA ARG A 448 13.22 -21.23 14.73
C ARG A 448 13.60 -20.39 13.50
N VAL A 449 13.49 -19.07 13.58
CA VAL A 449 13.64 -18.17 12.43
C VAL A 449 15.12 -17.90 12.12
N LEU A 450 15.93 -17.59 13.13
CA LEU A 450 17.36 -17.27 12.92
C LEU A 450 18.23 -18.53 12.88
N GLY A 451 17.78 -19.66 13.43
CA GLY A 451 18.58 -20.88 13.46
C GLY A 451 19.94 -20.65 14.11
N ALA A 452 21.02 -21.02 13.40
CA ALA A 452 22.40 -20.83 13.86
C ALA A 452 22.83 -19.34 13.93
N ASP A 453 22.20 -18.45 13.17
CA ASP A 453 22.59 -17.03 13.15
C ASP A 453 22.28 -16.32 14.47
N ARG A 454 21.38 -16.88 15.30
CA ARG A 454 21.04 -16.28 16.61
C ARG A 454 22.27 -16.05 17.48
N GLN A 455 23.25 -16.95 17.45
CA GLN A 455 24.49 -16.84 18.21
C GLN A 455 25.39 -15.72 17.66
N ARG A 456 25.39 -15.55 16.33
CA ARG A 456 26.16 -14.50 15.67
C ARG A 456 25.56 -13.13 15.98
N VAL A 457 24.22 -13.03 15.99
CA VAL A 457 23.47 -11.79 16.25
C VAL A 457 23.48 -11.41 17.74
N PHE A 458 23.17 -12.34 18.65
CA PHE A 458 22.96 -12.05 20.08
C PHE A 458 24.01 -12.66 21.04
N GLY A 459 24.99 -13.40 20.53
CA GLY A 459 25.89 -14.16 21.40
C GLY A 459 25.11 -15.10 22.32
N HIS A 460 25.49 -15.15 23.60
CA HIS A 460 24.90 -16.02 24.61
C HIS A 460 23.66 -15.45 25.31
N GLN A 461 23.18 -14.26 24.92
CA GLN A 461 22.08 -13.60 25.65
C GLN A 461 20.76 -14.39 25.61
N LEU A 462 20.57 -15.20 24.56
CA LEU A 462 19.37 -16.02 24.37
C LEU A 462 19.47 -17.42 25.00
N ASP A 463 20.58 -17.77 25.64
CA ASP A 463 20.83 -19.10 26.21
C ASP A 463 20.18 -19.29 27.61
N GLY A 464 19.36 -18.33 28.06
CA GLY A 464 18.62 -18.42 29.32
C GLY A 464 19.48 -18.35 30.58
N ARG A 465 20.78 -18.04 30.46
CA ARG A 465 21.61 -17.76 31.63
C ARG A 465 21.09 -16.49 32.32
N PRO A 466 20.94 -16.48 33.65
CA PRO A 466 20.61 -15.26 34.39
C PRO A 466 21.58 -14.17 33.96
N TRP A 467 21.04 -12.99 33.63
CA TRP A 467 21.85 -11.81 33.36
C TRP A 467 22.65 -11.50 34.62
N ALA A 468 23.85 -12.08 34.74
CA ALA A 468 24.86 -11.60 35.66
C ALA A 468 25.22 -10.23 35.11
N SER A 469 24.63 -9.19 35.69
CA SER A 469 24.88 -7.81 35.32
C SER A 469 26.39 -7.61 35.37
N ASP A 470 27.00 -7.57 34.18
CA ASP A 470 28.36 -7.11 34.03
C ASP A 470 28.33 -5.66 34.53
N LYS A 471 28.93 -5.42 35.70
CA LYS A 471 28.77 -4.20 36.51
C LYS A 471 29.35 -2.94 35.84
N SER A 472 29.70 -3.00 34.57
CA SER A 472 30.38 -1.94 33.82
C SER A 472 29.43 -0.97 33.10
N VAL A 473 28.12 -1.22 33.07
CA VAL A 473 27.12 -0.26 32.53
C VAL A 473 26.12 0.12 33.61
N GLN A 474 26.45 1.19 34.35
CA GLN A 474 25.55 1.86 35.28
C GLN A 474 24.43 2.53 34.49
N THR A 475 23.30 1.85 34.29
CA THR A 475 22.05 2.52 33.94
C THR A 475 21.49 3.14 35.20
N SER A 476 21.45 4.47 35.26
CA SER A 476 20.70 5.19 36.30
C SER A 476 19.27 4.66 36.38
N PRO A 477 18.68 4.53 37.57
CA PRO A 477 17.30 4.10 37.71
C PRO A 477 16.38 5.03 36.91
N PRO A 478 15.32 4.51 36.27
CA PRO A 478 14.34 5.34 35.60
C PRO A 478 13.76 6.36 36.60
N PRO A 479 13.56 7.63 36.21
CA PRO A 479 12.92 8.60 37.07
C PRO A 479 11.53 8.08 37.51
N PRO A 480 11.11 8.34 38.76
CA PRO A 480 9.79 7.94 39.22
C PRO A 480 8.71 8.52 38.28
N PRO A 481 7.62 7.79 38.05
CA PRO A 481 6.51 8.31 37.26
C PRO A 481 6.03 9.63 37.88
N PRO A 482 5.69 10.65 37.07
CA PRO A 482 5.16 11.91 37.60
C PRO A 482 3.90 11.61 38.41
N THR A 483 3.97 11.89 39.70
CA THR A 483 2.79 11.95 40.56
C THR A 483 1.90 13.05 40.04
N HIS A 484 0.74 12.68 39.50
CA HIS A 484 -0.35 13.61 39.25
C HIS A 484 -0.85 14.12 40.61
N GLU A 485 -0.30 15.23 41.08
CA GLU A 485 -0.99 16.09 42.05
C GLU A 485 -2.11 16.80 41.31
N GLU A 486 -3.34 16.56 41.73
CA GLU A 486 -4.52 17.35 41.35
C GLU A 486 -4.35 18.78 41.88
N GLY A 487 -3.73 19.64 41.07
CA GLY A 487 -3.74 21.08 41.27
C GLY A 487 -5.13 21.63 40.97
N VAL A 488 -5.92 21.87 42.03
CA VAL A 488 -7.13 22.69 41.99
C VAL A 488 -6.74 24.09 41.51
N MET A 489 -7.08 24.45 40.28
CA MET A 489 -6.97 25.81 39.78
C MET A 489 -8.05 26.68 40.44
N ALA A 490 -7.65 27.47 41.43
CA ALA A 490 -8.42 28.62 41.89
C ALA A 490 -8.39 29.69 40.78
N VAL A 491 -9.57 29.99 40.23
CA VAL A 491 -9.79 31.13 39.34
C VAL A 491 -9.77 32.39 40.20
N SER A 492 -8.68 33.17 40.11
CA SER A 492 -8.63 34.53 40.64
C SER A 492 -9.18 35.49 39.61
N THR A 493 -10.38 36.00 39.86
CA THR A 493 -10.94 37.19 39.20
C THR A 493 -10.30 38.42 39.83
N THR A 494 -9.40 39.08 39.11
CA THR A 494 -9.01 40.46 39.42
C THR A 494 -9.89 41.41 38.62
N ASP A 495 -10.79 42.05 39.36
CA ASP A 495 -11.44 43.31 39.03
C ASP A 495 -10.40 44.37 38.67
N VAL A 496 -10.67 45.14 37.62
CA VAL A 496 -10.00 46.41 37.32
C VAL A 496 -11.08 47.44 36.97
N GLY A 497 -11.56 48.13 38.00
CA GLY A 497 -11.84 49.56 37.95
C GLY A 497 -10.85 50.23 38.91
N GLY A 498 -10.33 51.42 38.71
CA GLY A 498 -10.50 52.47 37.73
C GLY A 498 -9.73 53.69 38.26
N GLU A 499 -9.22 54.54 37.37
CA GLU A 499 -9.08 56.00 37.50
C GLU A 499 -8.78 56.57 36.11
#